data_AF-A0A497DLS5-F1
#
_entry.id   AF-A0A497DLS5-F1
#
_cell.length_a   1.000
_cell.length_b   1.000
_cell.length_c   1.000
_cell.angle_alpha   90.00
_cell.angle_beta   90.00
_cell.angle_gamma   90.00
#
_symmetry.space_group_name_H-M   'P 1'
#
loop_
_entity.id
_entity.type
_entity.pdbx_description
1 polymer ?
#
loop_
_entity_poly.entity_id
_entity_poly.type
_entity_poly.pdbx_seq_one_letter_code
_entity_poly.pdbx_strand_id
1 'polypeptide(L)'
;MNRKHFQVVTFLLALLVELLSPVLKAQQNENCDNQDQLVNYSILSPVQSSITKATGWAMQNNGKWVSSTNRIPFTDDKTNKSTDPNRKLGQDNFISLELRKIMIKDKQYNVLVKKYHDGVYEFPILHENWEDFVSLDFYVFNSELLSQLLPKEIPFNKKYAINLNAFARGTIKNFDPKREEDMIVGDVERIMYGESVNDWNLALAVFPIKNGDKEVVRFKLIKTFRKDYLVSYFTAPDNWDKLFDRSFYEVPLHVFKSFIRDAEEYFIPIKPVVDTVDSLYLSYYNQGVLKYQMGDYPTAIELFVRSLSINPDVQNFLIYSYLGNARSKMHLYNDAIGDYDKALELKPKTILDYADWTKNYYNRGVARYFMDDLNGACRDWKKALEMGFGPAHDYITKFCQEEENDIEKK
;
A
#
# COMPACT_ATOMS: atom_id res chain seq x y z
N MET A 1 67.27 -26.35 24.88
CA MET A 1 65.89 -26.53 24.36
C MET A 1 65.32 -25.17 23.93
N ASN A 2 65.42 -24.93 22.62
CA ASN A 2 64.62 -24.10 21.71
C ASN A 2 64.15 -22.66 22.06
N ARG A 3 65.11 -21.75 22.26
CA ARG A 3 64.90 -20.30 21.95
C ARG A 3 64.67 -20.03 20.46
N LYS A 4 65.13 -20.92 19.56
CA LYS A 4 64.95 -20.79 18.10
C LYS A 4 63.52 -21.10 17.62
N HIS A 5 62.70 -21.84 18.37
CA HIS A 5 61.28 -22.03 18.00
C HIS A 5 60.40 -20.84 18.39
N PHE A 6 60.72 -20.14 19.49
CA PHE A 6 59.91 -19.01 19.93
C PHE A 6 60.00 -17.82 18.97
N GLN A 7 61.19 -17.54 18.41
CA GLN A 7 61.39 -16.50 17.39
C GLN A 7 60.72 -16.81 16.04
N VAL A 8 60.65 -18.08 15.64
CA VAL A 8 60.01 -18.47 14.38
C VAL A 8 58.47 -18.39 14.49
N VAL A 9 57.91 -18.73 15.65
CA VAL A 9 56.46 -18.58 15.91
C VAL A 9 56.03 -17.12 16.04
N THR A 10 56.87 -16.25 16.62
CA THR A 10 56.58 -14.80 16.66
C THR A 10 56.71 -14.13 15.29
N PHE A 11 57.65 -14.57 14.43
CA PHE A 11 57.76 -14.07 13.06
C PHE A 11 56.60 -14.53 12.16
N LEU A 12 56.13 -15.78 12.32
CA LEU A 12 54.97 -16.29 11.57
C LEU A 12 53.64 -15.65 11.99
N LEU A 13 53.46 -15.31 13.27
CA LEU A 13 52.30 -14.52 13.72
C LEU A 13 52.37 -13.07 13.22
N ALA A 14 53.54 -12.45 13.18
CA ALA A 14 53.71 -11.10 12.65
C ALA A 14 53.43 -11.03 11.14
N LEU A 15 53.89 -12.03 10.36
CA LEU A 15 53.57 -12.13 8.93
C LEU A 15 52.08 -12.41 8.67
N LEU A 16 51.39 -13.18 9.52
CA LEU A 16 49.95 -13.38 9.38
C LEU A 16 49.16 -12.09 9.64
N VAL A 17 49.61 -11.26 10.60
CA VAL A 17 49.00 -9.96 10.92
C VAL A 17 49.27 -8.92 9.83
N GLU A 18 50.45 -8.97 9.17
CA GLU A 18 50.77 -8.11 8.02
C GLU A 18 50.08 -8.54 6.70
N LEU A 19 49.71 -9.82 6.57
CA LEU A 19 48.93 -10.33 5.43
C LEU A 19 47.40 -10.15 5.60
N LEU A 20 46.93 -10.00 6.84
CA LEU A 20 45.51 -9.73 7.16
C LEU A 20 45.16 -8.23 7.19
N SER A 21 46.15 -7.35 7.30
CA SER A 21 45.94 -5.89 7.37
C SER A 21 45.47 -5.23 6.05
N PRO A 22 45.85 -5.67 4.83
CA PRO A 22 45.25 -5.16 3.60
C PRO A 22 43.83 -5.70 3.37
N VAL A 23 43.47 -6.88 3.88
CA VAL A 23 42.12 -7.45 3.76
C VAL A 23 41.14 -6.75 4.71
N LEU A 24 41.57 -6.45 5.95
CA LEU A 24 40.78 -5.61 6.85
C LEU A 24 40.71 -4.14 6.41
N LYS A 25 41.76 -3.60 5.77
CA LYS A 25 41.72 -2.25 5.17
C LYS A 25 40.87 -2.17 3.90
N ALA A 26 40.79 -3.26 3.12
CA ALA A 26 39.89 -3.32 1.96
C ALA A 26 38.41 -3.33 2.38
N GLN A 27 38.07 -3.96 3.52
CA GLN A 27 36.71 -3.90 4.08
C GLN A 27 36.36 -2.56 4.75
N GLN A 28 37.35 -1.71 5.08
CA GLN A 28 37.11 -0.38 5.65
C GLN A 28 37.12 0.75 4.62
N ASN A 29 37.59 0.51 3.39
CA ASN A 29 37.72 1.53 2.34
C ASN A 29 36.79 1.34 1.13
N GLU A 30 35.86 0.37 1.14
CA GLU A 30 34.74 0.37 0.21
C GLU A 30 33.59 1.22 0.77
N ASN A 31 33.59 2.49 0.35
CA ASN A 31 32.42 3.39 0.28
C ASN A 31 31.75 3.78 1.61
N CYS A 32 32.41 4.65 2.37
CA CYS A 32 31.75 5.63 3.24
C CYS A 32 31.63 7.02 2.58
N ASP A 33 31.70 7.11 1.25
CA ASP A 33 31.47 8.35 0.48
C ASP A 33 30.18 8.35 -0.35
N ASN A 34 29.31 7.34 -0.18
CA ASN A 34 27.92 7.39 -0.68
C ASN A 34 26.98 8.02 0.36
N GLN A 35 27.40 9.10 1.02
CA GLN A 35 26.47 9.97 1.75
C GLN A 35 25.62 10.84 0.81
N ASP A 36 25.99 10.90 -0.48
CA ASP A 36 25.26 11.62 -1.53
C ASP A 36 24.60 10.66 -2.53
N GLN A 37 23.51 10.01 -2.13
CA GLN A 37 22.39 9.60 -3.01
C GLN A 37 21.32 8.86 -2.21
N LEU A 38 20.93 9.44 -1.08
CA LEU A 38 19.57 9.29 -0.63
C LEU A 38 18.71 10.12 -1.64
N VAL A 39 18.47 9.48 -2.79
CA VAL A 39 17.48 9.58 -3.87
C VAL A 39 16.80 10.94 -4.11
N ASN A 40 16.66 11.34 -5.37
CA ASN A 40 15.62 12.29 -5.76
C ASN A 40 14.26 11.62 -5.54
N TYR A 41 13.58 11.97 -4.44
CA TYR A 41 12.74 11.04 -3.68
C TYR A 41 11.29 10.90 -4.09
N SER A 42 10.78 11.64 -5.06
CA SER A 42 9.34 11.62 -5.35
C SER A 42 8.93 10.38 -6.16
N ILE A 43 9.29 9.18 -5.73
CA ILE A 43 8.84 7.93 -6.35
C ILE A 43 7.49 7.59 -5.74
N LEU A 44 6.49 7.45 -6.61
CA LEU A 44 5.16 6.96 -6.23
C LEU A 44 5.20 5.43 -6.24
N SER A 45 4.73 4.80 -5.17
CA SER A 45 4.62 3.35 -5.11
C SER A 45 3.58 2.81 -6.11
N PRO A 46 3.67 1.52 -6.46
CA PRO A 46 2.54 0.79 -7.01
C PRO A 46 1.28 0.90 -6.12
N VAL A 47 0.12 0.58 -6.68
CA VAL A 47 -1.14 0.48 -5.92
C VAL A 47 -1.01 -0.55 -4.82
N GLN A 48 -1.12 -0.10 -3.57
CA GLN A 48 -1.05 -0.97 -2.39
C GLN A 48 -2.40 -1.60 -2.08
N SER A 49 -3.47 -0.81 -2.18
CA SER A 49 -4.85 -1.26 -1.95
C SER A 49 -5.80 -0.45 -2.81
N SER A 50 -6.96 -1.03 -3.15
CA SER A 50 -7.97 -0.33 -3.93
C SER A 50 -9.39 -0.77 -3.63
N ILE A 51 -10.31 0.18 -3.77
CA ILE A 51 -11.75 -0.06 -3.83
C ILE A 51 -12.19 0.16 -5.28
N THR A 52 -12.60 -0.90 -5.97
CA THR A 52 -13.03 -0.85 -7.38
C THR A 52 -14.53 -1.08 -7.57
N LYS A 53 -15.22 -1.52 -6.50
CA LYS A 53 -16.66 -1.73 -6.48
C LYS A 53 -17.25 -1.04 -5.27
N ALA A 54 -18.00 0.03 -5.50
CA ALA A 54 -18.75 0.75 -4.50
C ALA A 54 -20.17 1.00 -4.98
N THR A 55 -21.14 1.04 -4.08
CA THR A 55 -22.51 1.45 -4.41
C THR A 55 -22.68 2.91 -4.04
N GLY A 56 -22.86 3.80 -5.01
CA GLY A 56 -23.19 5.20 -4.74
C GLY A 56 -24.68 5.34 -4.48
N TRP A 57 -25.02 6.10 -3.44
CA TRP A 57 -26.39 6.42 -3.04
C TRP A 57 -26.59 7.92 -3.12
N ALA A 58 -27.78 8.34 -3.59
CA ALA A 58 -28.16 9.74 -3.65
C ALA A 58 -29.63 9.94 -3.26
N MET A 59 -29.87 10.88 -2.36
CA MET A 59 -31.20 11.34 -1.97
C MET A 59 -31.76 12.22 -3.07
N GLN A 60 -32.92 11.83 -3.58
CA GLN A 60 -33.64 12.57 -4.61
C GLN A 60 -34.46 13.71 -4.01
N ASN A 61 -34.80 14.71 -4.84
CA ASN A 61 -35.68 15.82 -4.44
C ASN A 61 -37.07 15.37 -3.99
N ASN A 62 -37.51 14.17 -4.37
CA ASN A 62 -38.77 13.57 -3.92
C ASN A 62 -38.64 12.80 -2.59
N GLY A 63 -37.48 12.86 -1.93
CA GLY A 63 -37.21 12.19 -0.65
C GLY A 63 -36.90 10.70 -0.75
N LYS A 64 -36.84 10.12 -1.96
CA LYS A 64 -36.44 8.72 -2.16
C LYS A 64 -34.94 8.60 -2.34
N TRP A 65 -34.36 7.53 -1.80
CA TRP A 65 -32.99 7.15 -2.11
C TRP A 65 -32.92 6.34 -3.41
N VAL A 66 -31.95 6.67 -4.25
CA VAL A 66 -31.59 5.90 -5.45
C VAL A 66 -30.13 5.49 -5.34
N SER A 67 -29.78 4.34 -5.89
CA SER A 67 -28.41 3.84 -5.91
C SER A 67 -27.97 3.37 -7.28
N SER A 68 -26.65 3.35 -7.46
CA SER A 68 -26.01 2.73 -8.61
C SER A 68 -24.63 2.24 -8.24
N THR A 69 -24.18 1.17 -8.88
CA THR A 69 -22.79 0.72 -8.78
C THR A 69 -21.87 1.75 -9.41
N ASN A 70 -20.77 2.05 -8.73
CA ASN A 70 -19.64 2.86 -9.20
C ASN A 70 -20.01 4.28 -9.66
N ARG A 71 -21.14 4.82 -9.18
CA ARG A 71 -21.47 6.23 -9.39
C ARG A 71 -22.48 6.73 -8.37
N ILE A 72 -22.44 8.02 -8.07
CA ILE A 72 -23.50 8.69 -7.32
C ILE A 72 -24.57 9.16 -8.32
N PRO A 73 -25.81 8.63 -8.26
CA PRO A 73 -26.89 9.09 -9.13
C PRO A 73 -27.19 10.58 -8.94
N PHE A 74 -27.77 11.24 -9.95
CA PHE A 74 -28.20 12.63 -9.82
C PHE A 74 -29.30 12.75 -8.76
N THR A 75 -29.42 13.91 -8.12
CA THR A 75 -30.38 14.19 -7.03
C THR A 75 -31.78 14.54 -7.51
N ASP A 76 -32.03 14.58 -8.82
CA ASP A 76 -33.38 14.82 -9.35
C ASP A 76 -33.88 13.67 -10.24
N ASP A 77 -35.17 13.35 -10.11
CA ASP A 77 -35.83 12.24 -10.80
C ASP A 77 -35.96 12.47 -12.32
N LYS A 78 -35.89 13.74 -12.77
CA LYS A 78 -36.01 14.11 -14.20
C LYS A 78 -34.70 13.84 -14.96
N THR A 79 -33.55 14.04 -14.31
CA THR A 79 -32.23 13.77 -14.89
C THR A 79 -31.96 12.27 -14.94
N ASN A 80 -32.38 11.50 -13.93
CA ASN A 80 -32.23 10.04 -13.91
C ASN A 80 -33.07 9.29 -14.98
N LYS A 81 -34.15 9.90 -15.50
CA LYS A 81 -34.99 9.34 -16.58
C LYS A 81 -34.55 9.75 -17.98
N SER A 82 -33.54 10.61 -18.11
CA SER A 82 -33.07 11.09 -19.41
C SER A 82 -32.29 10.02 -20.17
N THR A 83 -32.51 9.92 -21.47
CA THR A 83 -31.67 9.10 -22.36
C THR A 83 -30.36 9.78 -22.73
N ASP A 84 -30.22 11.07 -22.41
CA ASP A 84 -28.99 11.86 -22.57
C ASP A 84 -27.80 11.16 -21.87
N PRO A 85 -26.76 10.76 -22.62
CA PRO A 85 -25.56 10.12 -22.07
C PRO A 85 -24.95 10.91 -20.91
N ASN A 86 -24.99 12.24 -20.95
CA ASN A 86 -24.37 13.12 -19.96
C ASN A 86 -25.10 13.10 -18.61
N ARG A 87 -26.42 12.91 -18.64
CA ARG A 87 -27.24 12.72 -17.44
C ARG A 87 -27.17 11.30 -16.87
N LYS A 88 -26.39 10.40 -17.49
CA LYS A 88 -26.05 9.07 -16.95
C LYS A 88 -24.69 9.05 -16.26
N LEU A 89 -23.86 10.06 -16.52
CA LEU A 89 -22.56 10.29 -15.91
C LEU A 89 -22.74 11.03 -14.58
N GLY A 90 -23.47 10.50 -13.59
CA GLY A 90 -23.70 11.07 -12.25
C GLY A 90 -22.62 12.04 -11.70
N GLN A 91 -22.96 12.87 -10.70
CA GLN A 91 -22.03 13.87 -10.12
C GLN A 91 -20.64 13.32 -9.71
N ASP A 92 -20.55 12.00 -9.52
CA ASP A 92 -19.31 11.31 -9.26
C ASP A 92 -19.31 9.91 -9.89
N ASN A 93 -18.61 9.71 -11.01
CA ASN A 93 -18.55 8.46 -11.80
C ASN A 93 -17.34 7.60 -11.42
N PHE A 94 -17.31 7.15 -10.17
CA PHE A 94 -16.27 6.35 -9.55
C PHE A 94 -15.77 5.17 -10.40
N ILE A 95 -14.47 5.11 -10.67
CA ILE A 95 -13.82 3.91 -11.25
C ILE A 95 -13.11 3.15 -10.14
N SER A 96 -12.24 3.84 -9.41
CA SER A 96 -11.47 3.27 -8.32
C SER A 96 -11.11 4.32 -7.28
N LEU A 97 -10.88 3.85 -6.05
CA LEU A 97 -10.16 4.57 -5.02
C LEU A 97 -8.91 3.75 -4.69
N GLU A 98 -7.77 4.23 -5.10
CA GLU A 98 -6.46 3.60 -4.94
C GLU A 98 -5.71 4.27 -3.80
N LEU A 99 -4.95 3.46 -3.08
CA LEU A 99 -4.02 3.91 -2.09
C LEU A 99 -2.60 3.54 -2.54
N ARG A 100 -1.73 4.55 -2.52
CA ARG A 100 -0.31 4.48 -2.85
C ARG A 100 0.50 5.22 -1.78
N LYS A 101 1.82 5.18 -1.90
CA LYS A 101 2.76 5.92 -1.07
C LYS A 101 3.68 6.77 -1.92
N ILE A 102 4.15 7.87 -1.35
CA ILE A 102 5.18 8.70 -1.97
C ILE A 102 6.21 9.09 -0.92
N MET A 103 7.47 9.11 -1.30
CA MET A 103 8.53 9.70 -0.48
C MET A 103 8.67 11.18 -0.83
N ILE A 104 8.68 12.04 0.18
CA ILE A 104 8.95 13.47 0.04
C ILE A 104 10.08 13.77 1.00
N LYS A 105 11.27 14.02 0.45
CA LYS A 105 12.53 14.05 1.21
C LYS A 105 12.71 12.74 1.99
N ASP A 106 12.86 12.82 3.30
CA ASP A 106 13.06 11.71 4.23
C ASP A 106 11.76 11.15 4.82
N LYS A 107 10.60 11.64 4.37
CA LYS A 107 9.29 11.29 4.94
C LYS A 107 8.39 10.59 3.94
N GLN A 108 7.73 9.55 4.42
CA GLN A 108 6.72 8.82 3.66
C GLN A 108 5.34 9.45 3.85
N TYR A 109 4.59 9.57 2.77
CA TYR A 109 3.22 10.05 2.74
C TYR A 109 2.33 9.02 2.06
N ASN A 110 1.05 8.99 2.46
CA ASN A 110 0.02 8.25 1.74
C ASN A 110 -0.52 9.12 0.61
N VAL A 111 -0.84 8.49 -0.51
CA VAL A 111 -1.46 9.10 -1.68
C VAL A 111 -2.77 8.37 -1.97
N LEU A 112 -3.88 9.07 -1.78
CA LEU A 112 -5.21 8.59 -2.16
C LEU A 112 -5.50 9.08 -3.58
N VAL A 113 -5.66 8.16 -4.52
CA VAL A 113 -5.96 8.44 -5.92
C VAL A 113 -7.37 7.96 -6.23
N LYS A 114 -8.25 8.87 -6.59
CA LYS A 114 -9.62 8.56 -6.98
C LYS A 114 -9.76 8.73 -8.49
N LYS A 115 -10.01 7.65 -9.22
CA LYS A 115 -10.26 7.67 -10.67
C LYS A 115 -11.75 7.70 -10.95
N TYR A 116 -12.17 8.41 -11.98
CA TYR A 116 -13.56 8.54 -12.36
C TYR A 116 -13.72 8.86 -13.86
N HIS A 117 -14.86 8.48 -14.43
CA HIS A 117 -15.23 8.88 -15.79
C HIS A 117 -15.59 10.36 -15.84
N ASP A 118 -15.01 11.08 -16.78
CA ASP A 118 -15.15 12.51 -17.02
C ASP A 118 -15.39 12.75 -18.52
N GLY A 119 -15.56 14.00 -18.92
CA GLY A 119 -15.71 14.35 -20.33
C GLY A 119 -15.90 15.84 -20.56
N VAL A 120 -15.77 16.27 -21.81
CA VAL A 120 -15.99 17.66 -22.23
C VAL A 120 -16.80 17.74 -23.51
N TYR A 121 -17.39 18.90 -23.77
CA TYR A 121 -17.99 19.23 -25.06
C TYR A 121 -16.99 20.01 -25.91
N GLU A 122 -16.95 19.69 -27.20
CA GLU A 122 -16.21 20.47 -28.20
C GLU A 122 -16.78 21.91 -28.28
N PHE A 123 -18.12 22.05 -28.21
CA PHE A 123 -18.82 23.34 -28.18
C PHE A 123 -19.80 23.41 -27.00
N PRO A 124 -19.38 23.89 -25.81
CA PRO A 124 -20.20 23.87 -24.58
C PRO A 124 -21.54 24.59 -24.69
N ILE A 125 -21.65 25.60 -25.57
CA ILE A 125 -22.87 26.38 -25.79
C ILE A 125 -23.87 25.61 -26.66
N LEU A 126 -23.38 24.78 -27.59
CA LEU A 126 -24.19 24.03 -28.54
C LEU A 126 -24.44 22.58 -28.09
N HIS A 127 -23.69 22.11 -27.08
CA HIS A 127 -23.68 20.71 -26.62
C HIS A 127 -23.41 19.69 -27.74
N GLU A 128 -22.67 20.11 -28.77
CA GLU A 128 -22.25 19.25 -29.88
C GLU A 128 -21.01 18.45 -29.48
N ASN A 129 -21.01 17.16 -29.82
CA ASN A 129 -19.91 16.20 -29.65
C ASN A 129 -19.32 16.15 -28.23
N TRP A 130 -19.88 15.27 -27.40
CA TRP A 130 -19.28 14.95 -26.10
C TRP A 130 -18.14 13.94 -26.27
N GLU A 131 -16.99 14.26 -25.70
CA GLU A 131 -15.81 13.39 -25.67
C GLU A 131 -15.59 12.86 -24.26
N ASP A 132 -15.53 11.52 -24.15
CA ASP A 132 -15.29 10.84 -22.88
C ASP A 132 -13.80 10.67 -22.60
N PHE A 133 -13.44 10.78 -21.33
CA PHE A 133 -12.11 10.43 -20.87
C PHE A 133 -12.11 10.05 -19.39
N VAL A 134 -10.96 9.58 -18.92
CA VAL A 134 -10.76 9.27 -17.51
C VAL A 134 -9.98 10.40 -16.85
N SER A 135 -10.45 10.79 -15.67
CA SER A 135 -9.78 11.75 -14.80
C SER A 135 -9.42 11.09 -13.48
N LEU A 136 -8.45 11.68 -12.78
CA LEU A 136 -8.14 11.33 -11.41
C LEU A 136 -8.04 12.58 -10.54
N ASP A 137 -8.42 12.43 -9.28
CA ASP A 137 -8.01 13.31 -8.20
C ASP A 137 -7.00 12.57 -7.32
N PHE A 138 -5.94 13.24 -6.89
CA PHE A 138 -5.02 12.69 -5.90
C PHE A 138 -4.88 13.60 -4.67
N TYR A 139 -4.61 12.98 -3.53
CA TYR A 139 -4.43 13.65 -2.24
C TYR A 139 -3.26 13.02 -1.51
N VAL A 140 -2.24 13.81 -1.19
CA VAL A 140 -1.07 13.39 -0.42
C VAL A 140 -1.24 13.83 1.02
N PHE A 141 -1.11 12.93 1.99
CA PHE A 141 -1.30 13.24 3.40
C PHE A 141 -0.42 12.37 4.31
N ASN A 142 -0.30 12.77 5.58
CA ASN A 142 0.49 12.04 6.56
C ASN A 142 -0.16 10.68 6.89
N SER A 143 0.66 9.64 6.99
CA SER A 143 0.24 8.27 7.29
C SER A 143 -0.52 8.09 8.61
N GLU A 144 -0.23 8.89 9.63
CA GLU A 144 -0.82 8.75 10.97
C GLU A 144 -2.32 9.10 11.03
N LEU A 145 -2.86 9.78 10.00
CA LEU A 145 -4.23 10.25 10.03
C LEU A 145 -5.24 9.15 9.68
N LEU A 146 -4.89 8.18 8.83
CA LEU A 146 -5.84 7.11 8.49
C LEU A 146 -6.05 6.12 9.64
N SER A 147 -5.04 5.90 10.48
CA SER A 147 -5.18 5.06 11.69
C SER A 147 -6.11 5.65 12.75
N GLN A 148 -6.40 6.95 12.65
CA GLN A 148 -7.34 7.64 13.53
C GLN A 148 -8.79 7.60 13.01
N LEU A 149 -9.00 7.17 11.75
CA LEU A 149 -10.33 7.20 11.12
C LEU A 149 -11.30 6.20 11.73
N LEU A 150 -10.82 4.97 12.01
CA LEU A 150 -11.63 3.91 12.61
C LEU A 150 -10.98 3.46 13.92
N PRO A 151 -11.70 3.49 15.05
CA PRO A 151 -11.17 2.96 16.30
C PRO A 151 -10.92 1.45 16.18
N LYS A 152 -9.95 0.93 16.95
CA LYS A 152 -9.59 -0.52 16.97
C LYS A 152 -10.81 -1.42 17.16
N GLU A 153 -11.68 -1.02 18.08
CA GLU A 153 -13.02 -1.58 18.21
C GLU A 153 -13.99 -0.63 17.53
N ILE A 154 -14.56 -1.05 16.39
CA ILE A 154 -15.46 -0.22 15.58
C ILE A 154 -16.86 -0.29 16.19
N PRO A 155 -17.35 0.75 16.90
CA PRO A 155 -18.74 0.73 17.34
C PRO A 155 -19.62 1.01 16.13
N PHE A 156 -20.44 0.02 15.79
CA PHE A 156 -21.38 0.15 14.68
C PHE A 156 -22.39 1.26 14.93
N ASN A 157 -22.90 1.80 13.83
CA ASN A 157 -23.92 2.85 13.80
C ASN A 157 -23.46 4.17 14.43
N LYS A 158 -22.14 4.41 14.49
CA LYS A 158 -21.54 5.71 14.77
C LYS A 158 -20.86 6.26 13.53
N LYS A 159 -21.00 7.57 13.31
CA LYS A 159 -20.36 8.28 12.21
C LYS A 159 -19.01 8.83 12.67
N TYR A 160 -18.11 9.05 11.73
CA TYR A 160 -16.78 9.60 11.95
C TYR A 160 -16.41 10.47 10.76
N ALA A 161 -15.64 11.52 11.00
CA ALA A 161 -14.95 12.23 9.94
C ALA A 161 -13.61 12.74 10.42
N ILE A 162 -12.60 12.64 9.56
CA ILE A 162 -11.26 13.13 9.82
C ILE A 162 -10.83 14.12 8.74
N ASN A 163 -10.04 15.09 9.17
CA ASN A 163 -9.30 15.96 8.28
C ASN A 163 -8.01 15.23 7.88
N LEU A 164 -7.85 14.86 6.61
CA LEU A 164 -6.62 14.24 6.13
C LEU A 164 -5.45 15.24 6.03
N ASN A 165 -5.71 16.54 6.19
CA ASN A 165 -4.70 17.59 6.15
C ASN A 165 -3.76 17.44 4.94
N ALA A 166 -4.36 17.35 3.75
CA ALA A 166 -3.64 17.02 2.53
C ALA A 166 -2.48 17.99 2.33
N PHE A 167 -1.25 17.47 2.28
CA PHE A 167 -0.02 18.20 1.96
C PHE A 167 -0.09 18.75 0.53
N ALA A 168 -0.40 17.86 -0.42
CA ALA A 168 -0.56 18.17 -1.83
C ALA A 168 -1.86 17.54 -2.36
N ARG A 169 -2.43 18.14 -3.41
CA ARG A 169 -3.57 17.59 -4.14
C ARG A 169 -3.50 18.04 -5.59
N GLY A 170 -4.11 17.27 -6.47
CA GLY A 170 -4.25 17.65 -7.86
C GLY A 170 -5.41 16.93 -8.53
N THR A 171 -5.78 17.44 -9.70
CA THR A 171 -6.75 16.81 -10.59
C THR A 171 -6.08 16.70 -11.94
N ILE A 172 -5.94 15.48 -12.44
CA ILE A 172 -5.35 15.21 -13.75
C ILE A 172 -6.46 14.69 -14.65
N LYS A 173 -6.77 15.45 -15.70
CA LYS A 173 -7.82 15.13 -16.68
C LYS A 173 -7.20 14.50 -17.92
N ASN A 174 -7.93 13.56 -18.53
CA ASN A 174 -7.56 12.92 -19.79
C ASN A 174 -6.07 12.51 -19.83
N PHE A 175 -5.64 11.80 -18.78
CA PHE A 175 -4.24 11.43 -18.62
C PHE A 175 -3.89 10.17 -19.40
N ASP A 176 -2.64 10.06 -19.84
CA ASP A 176 -2.09 8.79 -20.32
C ASP A 176 -1.83 7.88 -19.12
N PRO A 177 -2.49 6.71 -19.01
CA PRO A 177 -2.27 5.79 -17.91
C PRO A 177 -0.81 5.36 -17.73
N LYS A 178 0.00 5.39 -18.79
CA LYS A 178 1.43 5.05 -18.71
C LYS A 178 2.28 6.11 -18.03
N ARG A 179 1.76 7.35 -17.91
CA ARG A 179 2.45 8.50 -17.31
C ARG A 179 1.79 8.98 -16.02
N GLU A 180 0.79 8.26 -15.53
CA GLU A 180 0.04 8.61 -14.32
C GLU A 180 0.96 8.94 -13.14
N GLU A 181 1.97 8.11 -12.93
CA GLU A 181 2.93 8.23 -11.82
C GLU A 181 3.75 9.51 -11.96
N ASP A 182 4.39 9.72 -13.11
CA ASP A 182 5.18 10.92 -13.40
C ASP A 182 4.37 12.21 -13.21
N MET A 183 3.09 12.18 -13.61
CA MET A 183 2.22 13.35 -13.50
C MET A 183 1.85 13.67 -12.05
N ILE A 184 1.49 12.66 -11.25
CA ILE A 184 1.22 12.84 -9.81
C ILE A 184 2.48 13.35 -9.12
N VAL A 185 3.62 12.73 -9.40
CA VAL A 185 4.92 13.09 -8.83
C VAL A 185 5.28 14.53 -9.17
N GLY A 186 5.22 14.91 -10.44
CA GLY A 186 5.54 16.26 -10.89
C GLY A 186 4.64 17.32 -10.22
N ASP A 187 3.35 17.06 -10.07
CA ASP A 187 2.44 17.98 -9.36
C ASP A 187 2.81 18.13 -7.88
N VAL A 188 3.18 17.04 -7.21
CA VAL A 188 3.64 17.06 -5.81
C VAL A 188 4.95 17.84 -5.66
N GLU A 189 5.89 17.66 -6.58
CA GLU A 189 7.16 18.37 -6.59
C GLU A 189 6.98 19.88 -6.77
N ARG A 190 6.13 20.30 -7.70
CA ARG A 190 5.82 21.73 -7.87
C ARG A 190 5.28 22.37 -6.59
N ILE A 191 4.44 21.65 -5.84
CA ILE A 191 3.95 22.11 -4.53
C ILE A 191 5.09 22.14 -3.51
N MET A 192 5.93 21.11 -3.46
CA MET A 192 7.07 21.02 -2.55
C MET A 192 8.09 22.15 -2.77
N TYR A 193 8.37 22.51 -4.02
CA TYR A 193 9.29 23.59 -4.39
C TYR A 193 8.66 24.98 -4.34
N GLY A 194 7.36 25.09 -4.02
CA GLY A 194 6.65 26.36 -3.90
C GLY A 194 6.26 26.99 -5.24
N GLU A 195 6.34 26.25 -6.34
CA GLU A 195 5.88 26.67 -7.67
C GLU A 195 4.33 26.70 -7.75
N SER A 196 3.66 25.97 -6.86
CA SER A 196 2.20 25.95 -6.71
C SER A 196 1.79 25.93 -5.24
N VAL A 197 0.68 26.56 -4.91
CA VAL A 197 0.11 26.56 -3.55
C VAL A 197 -1.00 25.52 -3.43
N ASN A 198 -1.02 24.75 -2.34
CA ASN A 198 -2.15 23.90 -2.00
C ASN A 198 -3.13 24.62 -1.05
N ASP A 199 -4.18 25.20 -1.62
CA ASP A 199 -5.26 25.90 -0.88
C ASP A 199 -6.43 24.98 -0.48
N TRP A 200 -6.30 23.67 -0.68
CA TRP A 200 -7.38 22.72 -0.49
C TRP A 200 -6.97 21.58 0.43
N ASN A 201 -7.99 20.91 0.95
CA ASN A 201 -7.88 19.84 1.89
C ASN A 201 -9.00 18.81 1.63
N LEU A 202 -8.91 17.66 2.28
CA LEU A 202 -9.85 16.57 2.13
C LEU A 202 -10.30 16.09 3.51
N ALA A 203 -11.61 16.15 3.76
CA ALA A 203 -12.20 15.44 4.87
C ALA A 203 -12.74 14.08 4.38
N LEU A 204 -12.40 13.02 5.11
CA LEU A 204 -12.90 11.67 4.86
C LEU A 204 -13.90 11.33 5.96
N ALA A 205 -15.16 11.12 5.56
CA ALA A 205 -16.24 10.72 6.46
C ALA A 205 -16.58 9.25 6.27
N VAL A 206 -16.80 8.53 7.37
CA VAL A 206 -17.18 7.10 7.38
C VAL A 206 -18.32 6.83 8.37
N PHE A 207 -19.15 5.86 8.02
CA PHE A 207 -20.27 5.41 8.83
C PHE A 207 -20.40 3.88 8.73
N PRO A 208 -19.71 3.14 9.62
CA PRO A 208 -19.88 1.69 9.75
C PRO A 208 -21.28 1.34 10.24
N ILE A 209 -21.94 0.43 9.54
CA ILE A 209 -23.32 -0.02 9.82
C ILE A 209 -23.32 -1.54 9.93
N LYS A 210 -23.97 -2.04 10.96
CA LYS A 210 -24.32 -3.45 11.10
C LYS A 210 -25.83 -3.58 11.17
N ASN A 211 -26.40 -4.34 10.25
CA ASN A 211 -27.82 -4.67 10.23
C ASN A 211 -27.99 -6.18 10.00
N GLY A 212 -28.32 -6.90 11.07
CA GLY A 212 -28.25 -8.36 11.07
C GLY A 212 -26.82 -8.84 10.75
N ASP A 213 -26.73 -9.72 9.75
CA ASP A 213 -25.45 -10.28 9.27
C ASP A 213 -24.72 -9.37 8.27
N LYS A 214 -25.36 -8.29 7.81
CA LYS A 214 -24.76 -7.38 6.83
C LYS A 214 -23.97 -6.28 7.53
N GLU A 215 -22.65 -6.30 7.32
CA GLU A 215 -21.72 -5.27 7.77
C GLU A 215 -21.20 -4.46 6.58
N VAL A 216 -21.50 -3.16 6.56
CA VAL A 216 -21.08 -2.23 5.50
C VAL A 216 -20.47 -0.98 6.09
N VAL A 217 -19.72 -0.25 5.27
CA VAL A 217 -19.28 1.11 5.57
C VAL A 217 -19.82 2.02 4.49
N ARG A 218 -20.48 3.09 4.92
CA ARG A 218 -20.74 4.24 4.06
C ARG A 218 -19.59 5.22 4.19
N PHE A 219 -19.09 5.76 3.08
CA PHE A 219 -18.00 6.73 3.12
C PHE A 219 -18.21 7.87 2.13
N LYS A 220 -17.52 8.99 2.38
CA LYS A 220 -17.58 10.19 1.56
C LYS A 220 -16.26 10.97 1.58
N LEU A 221 -15.83 11.38 0.40
CA LEU A 221 -14.69 12.26 0.19
C LEU A 221 -15.21 13.70 0.03
N ILE A 222 -14.87 14.56 0.98
CA ILE A 222 -15.37 15.94 1.06
C ILE A 222 -14.21 16.89 0.77
N LYS A 223 -14.15 17.39 -0.46
CA LYS A 223 -13.18 18.44 -0.85
C LYS A 223 -13.55 19.73 -0.10
N THR A 224 -12.57 20.34 0.56
CA THR A 224 -12.76 21.57 1.33
C THR A 224 -11.58 22.50 1.13
N PHE A 225 -11.80 23.80 1.27
CA PHE A 225 -10.70 24.77 1.26
C PHE A 225 -9.90 24.65 2.55
N ARG A 226 -8.61 24.96 2.48
CA ARG A 226 -7.70 25.03 3.63
C ARG A 226 -7.95 26.33 4.42
N LYS A 227 -9.17 26.47 4.93
CA LYS A 227 -9.58 27.45 5.94
C LYS A 227 -10.03 26.68 7.16
N ASP A 228 -9.37 26.90 8.30
CA ASP A 228 -9.56 26.10 9.52
C ASP A 228 -11.04 25.95 9.92
N TYR A 229 -11.82 27.01 9.73
CA TYR A 229 -13.26 27.00 9.99
C TYR A 229 -14.07 26.05 9.08
N LEU A 230 -13.74 25.94 7.79
CA LEU A 230 -14.51 25.11 6.87
C LEU A 230 -14.23 23.62 7.08
N VAL A 231 -12.98 23.28 7.36
CA VAL A 231 -12.62 21.88 7.64
C VAL A 231 -13.19 21.46 8.99
N SER A 232 -13.12 22.32 10.01
CA SER A 232 -13.67 22.03 11.35
C SER A 232 -15.17 21.81 11.32
N TYR A 233 -15.92 22.49 10.44
CA TYR A 233 -17.34 22.23 10.25
C TYR A 233 -17.62 20.76 9.90
N PHE A 234 -16.88 20.19 8.94
CA PHE A 234 -17.09 18.80 8.50
C PHE A 234 -16.56 17.77 9.50
N THR A 235 -15.52 18.12 10.27
CA THR A 235 -14.91 17.19 11.23
C THR A 235 -15.48 17.31 12.65
N ALA A 236 -16.32 18.30 12.92
CA ALA A 236 -17.01 18.43 14.20
C ALA A 236 -18.07 17.33 14.39
N PRO A 237 -18.05 16.57 15.50
CA PRO A 237 -18.99 15.48 15.74
C PRO A 237 -20.47 15.86 15.58
N ASP A 238 -20.85 17.07 16.02
CA ASP A 238 -22.23 17.57 15.94
C ASP A 238 -22.75 17.74 14.50
N ASN A 239 -21.87 17.74 13.50
CA ASN A 239 -22.22 17.87 12.09
C ASN A 239 -22.14 16.54 11.32
N TRP A 240 -21.63 15.47 11.92
CA TRP A 240 -21.40 14.20 11.21
C TRP A 240 -22.67 13.58 10.64
N ASP A 241 -23.81 13.77 11.32
CA ASP A 241 -25.11 13.28 10.82
C ASP A 241 -25.42 13.82 9.42
N LYS A 242 -25.20 15.12 9.21
CA LYS A 242 -25.51 15.82 7.96
C LYS A 242 -24.66 15.37 6.78
N LEU A 243 -23.50 14.75 7.02
CA LEU A 243 -22.56 14.36 5.96
C LEU A 243 -23.14 13.29 5.03
N PHE A 244 -24.07 12.48 5.54
CA PHE A 244 -24.65 11.33 4.85
C PHE A 244 -26.10 11.55 4.37
N ASP A 245 -26.69 12.72 4.58
CA ASP A 245 -28.10 13.00 4.28
C ASP A 245 -28.41 13.09 2.77
N ARG A 246 -27.38 13.31 1.95
CA ARG A 246 -27.53 13.59 0.51
C ARG A 246 -26.93 12.53 -0.38
N SER A 247 -25.71 12.11 -0.09
CA SER A 247 -25.01 11.12 -0.91
C SER A 247 -23.82 10.53 -0.19
N PHE A 248 -23.51 9.28 -0.52
CA PHE A 248 -22.37 8.52 -0.01
C PHE A 248 -22.10 7.31 -0.91
N TYR A 249 -20.90 6.75 -0.79
CA TYR A 249 -20.59 5.41 -1.28
C TYR A 249 -20.81 4.38 -0.18
N GLU A 250 -21.14 3.15 -0.53
CA GLU A 250 -21.30 2.02 0.37
C GLU A 250 -20.50 0.81 -0.14
N VAL A 251 -19.74 0.18 0.75
CA VAL A 251 -18.94 -1.04 0.50
C VAL A 251 -19.06 -2.01 1.68
N PRO A 252 -18.78 -3.31 1.50
CA PRO A 252 -18.68 -4.24 2.62
C PRO A 252 -17.62 -3.78 3.63
N LEU A 253 -17.88 -3.96 4.93
CA LEU A 253 -16.96 -3.49 5.98
C LEU A 253 -15.56 -4.10 5.84
N HIS A 254 -15.46 -5.40 5.55
CA HIS A 254 -14.16 -6.07 5.41
C HIS A 254 -13.31 -5.48 4.27
N VAL A 255 -13.94 -5.05 3.16
CA VAL A 255 -13.25 -4.39 2.04
C VAL A 255 -12.69 -3.05 2.49
N PHE A 256 -13.51 -2.22 3.14
CA PHE A 256 -13.06 -0.92 3.63
C PHE A 256 -12.00 -1.05 4.73
N LYS A 257 -12.18 -2.02 5.64
CA LYS A 257 -11.21 -2.30 6.71
C LYS A 257 -9.87 -2.76 6.15
N SER A 258 -9.87 -3.62 5.12
CA SER A 258 -8.62 -3.98 4.42
C SER A 258 -7.99 -2.73 3.80
N PHE A 259 -8.77 -1.94 3.07
CA PHE A 259 -8.30 -0.72 2.41
C PHE A 259 -7.63 0.27 3.38
N ILE A 260 -8.24 0.51 4.55
CA ILE A 260 -7.66 1.40 5.57
C ILE A 260 -6.46 0.75 6.27
N ARG A 261 -6.54 -0.54 6.63
CA ARG A 261 -5.42 -1.25 7.26
C ARG A 261 -4.17 -1.24 6.39
N ASP A 262 -4.33 -1.44 5.08
CA ASP A 262 -3.22 -1.43 4.14
C ASP A 262 -2.62 0.01 3.99
N ALA A 263 -3.34 1.04 4.47
CA ALA A 263 -2.84 2.40 4.64
C ALA A 263 -2.10 2.65 5.95
N GLU A 264 -2.41 1.86 6.97
CA GLU A 264 -1.78 1.84 8.28
C GLU A 264 -0.51 0.98 8.22
N GLU A 265 0.48 1.40 7.44
CA GLU A 265 1.76 0.67 7.39
C GLU A 265 2.87 1.37 8.16
N TYR A 266 3.70 0.54 8.80
CA TYR A 266 4.84 0.86 9.65
C TYR A 266 5.62 2.08 9.15
N PHE A 267 5.57 3.16 9.94
CA PHE A 267 6.51 4.26 9.81
C PHE A 267 7.91 3.68 10.07
N ILE A 268 8.73 3.64 9.03
CA ILE A 268 10.14 3.29 9.15
C ILE A 268 10.89 4.63 9.29
N PRO A 269 11.23 5.08 10.51
CA PRO A 269 12.04 6.27 10.66
C PRO A 269 13.39 6.02 10.00
N ILE A 270 13.72 6.82 8.99
CA ILE A 270 15.07 6.90 8.45
C ILE A 270 15.89 7.65 9.51
N LYS A 271 16.46 6.90 10.46
CA LYS A 271 17.43 7.48 11.39
C LYS A 271 18.79 7.52 10.70
N PRO A 272 19.57 8.61 10.83
CA PRO A 272 20.95 8.61 10.39
C PRO A 272 21.69 7.45 11.08
N VAL A 273 22.54 6.77 10.31
CA VAL A 273 23.29 5.59 10.77
C VAL A 273 24.03 5.95 12.06
N VAL A 274 23.69 5.26 13.15
CA VAL A 274 24.47 5.28 14.39
C VAL A 274 25.43 4.10 14.33
N ASP A 275 26.71 4.31 14.63
CA ASP A 275 27.84 3.41 14.32
C ASP A 275 27.88 2.09 15.13
N THR A 276 26.87 1.22 15.01
CA THR A 276 26.92 -0.16 15.50
C THR A 276 26.53 -1.15 14.41
N VAL A 277 27.06 -2.37 14.49
CA VAL A 277 26.72 -3.48 13.55
C VAL A 277 25.22 -3.73 13.52
N ASP A 278 24.55 -3.73 14.68
CA ASP A 278 23.09 -3.91 14.78
C ASP A 278 22.32 -2.75 14.13
N SER A 279 22.80 -1.51 14.28
CA SER A 279 22.21 -0.32 13.66
C SER A 279 22.39 -0.34 12.13
N LEU A 280 23.53 -0.80 11.65
CA LEU A 280 23.81 -0.93 10.21
C LEU A 280 22.96 -2.05 9.57
N TYR A 281 22.87 -3.20 10.23
CA TYR A 281 21.96 -4.29 9.86
C TYR A 281 20.52 -3.80 9.71
N LEU A 282 20.01 -3.12 10.76
CA LEU A 282 18.64 -2.61 10.79
C LEU A 282 18.42 -1.48 9.77
N SER A 283 19.43 -0.64 9.53
CA SER A 283 19.37 0.42 8.53
C SER A 283 19.19 -0.15 7.12
N TYR A 284 20.02 -1.11 6.70
CA TYR A 284 19.86 -1.74 5.38
C TYR A 284 18.54 -2.48 5.25
N TYR A 285 18.10 -3.18 6.30
CA TYR A 285 16.79 -3.82 6.32
C TYR A 285 15.66 -2.80 6.09
N ASN A 286 15.66 -1.71 6.86
CA ASN A 286 14.66 -0.65 6.79
C ASN A 286 14.64 0.04 5.42
N GLN A 287 15.81 0.33 4.85
CA GLN A 287 15.93 0.88 3.50
C GLN A 287 15.41 -0.12 2.45
N GLY A 288 15.71 -1.42 2.61
CA GLY A 288 15.22 -2.47 1.73
C GLY A 288 13.69 -2.58 1.75
N VAL A 289 13.07 -2.53 2.93
CA VAL A 289 11.60 -2.50 3.05
C VAL A 289 11.02 -1.27 2.36
N LEU A 290 11.64 -0.10 2.53
CA LEU A 290 11.19 1.12 1.86
C LEU A 290 11.25 1.00 0.34
N LYS A 291 12.38 0.53 -0.20
CA LYS A 291 12.56 0.30 -1.64
C LYS A 291 11.55 -0.72 -2.18
N TYR A 292 11.30 -1.79 -1.43
CA TYR A 292 10.27 -2.78 -1.77
C TYR A 292 8.88 -2.13 -1.84
N GLN A 293 8.53 -1.31 -0.85
CA GLN A 293 7.24 -0.59 -0.81
C GLN A 293 7.11 0.38 -2.00
N MET A 294 8.20 1.03 -2.42
CA MET A 294 8.22 1.91 -3.59
C MET A 294 8.25 1.16 -4.93
N GLY A 295 8.26 -0.18 -4.93
CA GLY A 295 8.31 -1.00 -6.14
C GLY A 295 9.70 -1.16 -6.76
N ASP A 296 10.74 -0.59 -6.15
CA ASP A 296 12.14 -0.75 -6.54
C ASP A 296 12.69 -2.07 -5.99
N TYR A 297 12.16 -3.18 -6.52
CA TYR A 297 12.47 -4.54 -6.09
C TYR A 297 13.95 -4.92 -6.25
N PRO A 298 14.67 -4.53 -7.34
CA PRO A 298 16.09 -4.82 -7.47
C PRO A 298 16.93 -4.21 -6.34
N THR A 299 16.72 -2.91 -6.06
CA THR A 299 17.46 -2.23 -4.98
C THR A 299 17.05 -2.76 -3.61
N ALA A 300 15.78 -3.12 -3.43
CA ALA A 300 15.32 -3.76 -2.20
C ALA A 300 16.06 -5.07 -1.92
N ILE A 301 16.21 -5.93 -2.94
CA ILE A 301 16.95 -7.20 -2.83
C ILE A 301 18.40 -6.94 -2.44
N GLU A 302 19.09 -6.00 -3.09
CA GLU A 302 20.47 -5.64 -2.75
C GLU A 302 20.60 -5.22 -1.27
N LEU A 303 19.71 -4.36 -0.81
CA LEU A 303 19.69 -3.87 0.58
C LEU A 303 19.41 -4.99 1.59
N PHE A 304 18.50 -5.92 1.27
CA PHE A 304 18.24 -7.08 2.12
C PHE A 304 19.43 -8.05 2.18
N VAL A 305 20.08 -8.32 1.05
CA VAL A 305 21.30 -9.14 0.99
C VAL A 305 22.42 -8.47 1.79
N ARG A 306 22.58 -7.16 1.66
CA ARG A 306 23.56 -6.40 2.45
C ARG A 306 23.23 -6.47 3.94
N SER A 307 21.97 -6.32 4.32
CA SER A 307 21.53 -6.50 5.72
C SER A 307 21.95 -7.88 6.24
N LEU A 308 21.61 -8.97 5.55
CA LEU A 308 22.00 -10.33 5.95
C LEU A 308 23.52 -10.52 6.02
N SER A 309 24.31 -9.84 5.17
CA SER A 309 25.78 -9.91 5.23
C SER A 309 26.37 -9.25 6.48
N ILE A 310 25.69 -8.24 7.05
CA ILE A 310 26.12 -7.56 8.28
C ILE A 310 25.86 -8.42 9.52
N ASN A 311 24.74 -9.15 9.54
CA ASN A 311 24.41 -10.08 10.63
C ASN A 311 23.90 -11.43 10.06
N PRO A 312 24.81 -12.34 9.67
CA PRO A 312 24.43 -13.61 9.02
C PRO A 312 23.65 -14.57 9.93
N ASP A 313 23.88 -14.50 11.24
CA ASP A 313 23.26 -15.38 12.24
C ASP A 313 21.88 -14.88 12.70
N VAL A 314 21.40 -13.78 12.11
CA VAL A 314 20.12 -13.21 12.49
C VAL A 314 18.98 -14.15 12.12
N GLN A 315 18.28 -14.63 13.14
CA GLN A 315 17.06 -15.43 12.98
C GLN A 315 15.86 -14.50 12.75
N ASN A 316 15.87 -13.78 11.62
CA ASN A 316 14.80 -12.89 11.21
C ASN A 316 14.18 -13.36 9.89
N PHE A 317 13.05 -14.08 9.99
CA PHE A 317 12.33 -14.58 8.82
C PHE A 317 11.79 -13.47 7.91
N LEU A 318 11.60 -12.25 8.44
CA LEU A 318 11.03 -11.14 7.66
C LEU A 318 11.91 -10.76 6.48
N ILE A 319 13.23 -10.81 6.61
CA ILE A 319 14.13 -10.47 5.50
C ILE A 319 13.92 -11.43 4.34
N TYR A 320 13.90 -12.74 4.62
CA TYR A 320 13.62 -13.75 3.61
C TYR A 320 12.20 -13.63 3.06
N SER A 321 11.22 -13.26 3.89
CA SER A 321 9.85 -12.98 3.43
C SER A 321 9.83 -11.84 2.40
N TYR A 322 10.55 -10.74 2.67
CA TYR A 322 10.65 -9.61 1.74
C TYR A 322 11.47 -9.92 0.50
N LEU A 323 12.56 -10.69 0.60
CA LEU A 323 13.32 -11.18 -0.55
C LEU A 323 12.44 -12.03 -1.47
N GLY A 324 11.71 -13.00 -0.90
CA GLY A 324 10.78 -13.84 -1.65
C GLY A 324 9.69 -13.01 -2.33
N ASN A 325 9.13 -12.03 -1.61
CA ASN A 325 8.15 -11.12 -2.18
C ASN A 325 8.72 -10.28 -3.33
N ALA A 326 9.91 -9.69 -3.16
CA ALA A 326 10.56 -8.87 -4.17
C ALA A 326 10.87 -9.70 -5.44
N ARG A 327 11.44 -10.89 -5.27
CA ARG A 327 11.72 -11.83 -6.37
C ARG A 327 10.44 -12.31 -7.06
N SER A 328 9.39 -12.61 -6.30
CA SER A 328 8.07 -12.97 -6.84
C SER A 328 7.47 -11.84 -7.68
N LYS A 329 7.60 -10.57 -7.23
CA LYS A 329 7.17 -9.39 -7.99
C LYS A 329 7.98 -9.16 -9.27
N MET A 330 9.21 -9.66 -9.32
CA MET A 330 10.06 -9.68 -10.51
C MET A 330 9.89 -10.97 -11.34
N HIS A 331 8.91 -11.82 -11.03
CA HIS A 331 8.67 -13.12 -11.68
C HIS A 331 9.81 -14.14 -11.54
N LEU A 332 10.71 -13.93 -10.57
CA LEU A 332 11.78 -14.85 -10.21
C LEU A 332 11.25 -15.90 -9.21
N TYR A 333 10.26 -16.69 -9.65
CA TYR A 333 9.47 -17.53 -8.75
C TYR A 333 10.27 -18.66 -8.07
N ASN A 334 11.24 -19.25 -8.77
CA ASN A 334 12.11 -20.28 -8.17
C ASN A 334 12.93 -19.72 -6.99
N ASP A 335 13.57 -18.57 -7.19
CA ASP A 335 14.34 -17.92 -6.12
C ASP A 335 13.41 -17.48 -4.98
N ALA A 336 12.23 -16.97 -5.31
CA ALA A 336 11.23 -16.59 -4.33
C ALA A 336 10.78 -17.76 -3.46
N ILE A 337 10.55 -18.94 -4.06
CA ILE A 337 10.21 -20.17 -3.33
C ILE A 337 11.33 -20.52 -2.33
N GLY A 338 12.60 -20.44 -2.77
CA GLY A 338 13.74 -20.69 -1.88
C GLY A 338 13.81 -19.73 -0.70
N ASP A 339 13.54 -18.44 -0.91
CA ASP A 339 13.47 -17.47 0.19
C ASP A 339 12.29 -17.74 1.13
N TYR A 340 11.11 -18.08 0.60
CA TYR A 340 9.95 -18.43 1.43
C TYR A 340 10.20 -19.71 2.23
N ASP A 341 10.88 -20.71 1.65
CA ASP A 341 11.31 -21.90 2.36
C ASP A 341 12.21 -21.51 3.55
N LYS A 342 13.18 -20.63 3.33
CA LYS A 342 14.06 -20.13 4.39
C LYS A 342 13.30 -19.34 5.46
N ALA A 343 12.35 -18.50 5.07
CA ALA A 343 11.49 -17.79 6.00
C ALA A 343 10.65 -18.76 6.86
N LEU A 344 10.14 -19.84 6.26
CA LEU A 344 9.34 -20.85 6.95
C LEU A 344 10.17 -21.78 7.86
N GLU A 345 11.47 -21.95 7.60
CA GLU A 345 12.39 -22.60 8.55
C GLU A 345 12.60 -21.76 9.82
N LEU A 346 12.63 -20.43 9.67
CA LEU A 346 12.84 -19.47 10.74
C LEU A 346 11.53 -19.17 11.48
N LYS A 347 11.20 -20.01 12.48
CA LYS A 347 9.99 -19.84 13.28
C LYS A 347 9.93 -18.45 13.95
N PRO A 348 8.73 -17.84 14.03
CA PRO A 348 8.56 -16.54 14.67
C PRO A 348 8.88 -16.64 16.17
N LYS A 349 9.52 -15.61 16.71
CA LYS A 349 9.87 -15.54 18.14
C LYS A 349 8.71 -15.07 19.02
N THR A 350 7.78 -14.31 18.43
CA THR A 350 6.63 -13.76 19.14
C THR A 350 5.33 -14.18 18.47
N ILE A 351 4.24 -14.16 19.24
CA ILE A 351 2.89 -14.40 18.72
C ILE A 351 2.47 -13.33 17.70
N LEU A 352 3.02 -12.11 17.81
CA LEU A 352 2.68 -11.00 16.92
C LEU A 352 3.23 -11.24 15.51
N ASP A 353 4.42 -11.81 15.40
CA ASP A 353 5.05 -12.10 14.11
C ASP A 353 4.45 -13.31 13.40
N TYR A 354 3.65 -14.12 14.11
CA TYR A 354 3.07 -15.36 13.59
C TYR A 354 2.14 -15.10 12.39
N ALA A 355 1.43 -13.98 12.40
CA ALA A 355 0.57 -13.58 11.30
C ALA A 355 1.37 -13.31 10.01
N ASP A 356 2.49 -12.59 10.11
CA ASP A 356 3.36 -12.30 8.97
C ASP A 356 4.12 -13.55 8.51
N TRP A 357 4.56 -14.37 9.46
CA TRP A 357 5.20 -15.65 9.15
C TRP A 357 4.26 -16.56 8.35
N THR A 358 2.99 -16.65 8.74
CA THR A 358 1.96 -17.47 8.05
C THR A 358 1.75 -17.03 6.60
N LYS A 359 1.88 -15.73 6.29
CA LYS A 359 1.76 -15.22 4.91
C LYS A 359 2.78 -15.84 3.96
N ASN A 360 3.91 -16.35 4.45
CA ASN A 360 4.90 -17.02 3.61
C ASN A 360 4.36 -18.31 2.97
N TYR A 361 3.49 -19.07 3.66
CA TYR A 361 2.80 -20.19 3.02
C TYR A 361 1.97 -19.69 1.84
N TYR A 362 1.13 -18.67 2.06
CA TYR A 362 0.29 -18.13 1.02
C TYR A 362 1.09 -17.60 -0.18
N ASN A 363 2.15 -16.83 0.07
CA ASN A 363 2.98 -16.25 -0.98
C ASN A 363 3.79 -17.32 -1.74
N ARG A 364 4.32 -18.33 -1.03
CA ARG A 364 4.97 -19.48 -1.68
C ARG A 364 3.99 -20.26 -2.54
N GLY A 365 2.75 -20.41 -2.09
CA GLY A 365 1.70 -21.04 -2.89
C GLY A 365 1.42 -20.26 -4.18
N VAL A 366 1.38 -18.93 -4.11
CA VAL A 366 1.27 -18.08 -5.32
C VAL A 366 2.46 -18.28 -6.26
N ALA A 367 3.69 -18.28 -5.74
CA ALA A 367 4.89 -18.50 -6.56
C ALA A 367 4.91 -19.90 -7.20
N ARG A 368 4.51 -20.94 -6.46
CA ARG A 368 4.37 -22.32 -6.96
C ARG A 368 3.32 -22.44 -8.06
N TYR A 369 2.19 -21.76 -7.91
CA TYR A 369 1.16 -21.70 -8.95
C TYR A 369 1.71 -21.14 -10.28
N PHE A 370 2.50 -20.06 -10.23
CA PHE A 370 3.14 -19.50 -11.43
C PHE A 370 4.29 -20.35 -11.97
N MET A 371 4.75 -21.34 -11.21
CA MET A 371 5.69 -22.38 -11.64
C MET A 371 4.97 -23.66 -12.09
N ASP A 372 3.65 -23.60 -12.33
CA ASP A 372 2.79 -24.72 -12.71
C ASP A 372 2.71 -25.85 -11.65
N ASP A 373 3.14 -25.62 -10.41
CA ASP A 373 2.96 -26.52 -9.28
C ASP A 373 1.66 -26.21 -8.53
N LEU A 374 0.52 -26.49 -9.18
CA LEU A 374 -0.81 -26.28 -8.58
C LEU A 374 -1.01 -27.11 -7.31
N ASN A 375 -0.50 -28.33 -7.27
CA ASN A 375 -0.61 -29.21 -6.11
C ASN A 375 0.13 -28.63 -4.89
N GLY A 376 1.35 -28.12 -5.09
CA GLY A 376 2.10 -27.42 -4.05
C GLY A 376 1.45 -26.11 -3.64
N ALA A 377 0.90 -25.36 -4.60
CA ALA A 377 0.15 -24.14 -4.33
C ALA A 377 -1.07 -24.38 -3.43
N CYS A 378 -1.88 -25.39 -3.76
CA CYS A 378 -3.05 -25.76 -2.98
C CYS A 378 -2.71 -26.24 -1.57
N ARG A 379 -1.64 -27.02 -1.40
CA ARG A 379 -1.15 -27.40 -0.05
C ARG A 379 -0.78 -26.17 0.77
N ASP A 380 -0.07 -25.23 0.17
CA ASP A 380 0.39 -24.01 0.84
C ASP A 380 -0.77 -23.07 1.20
N TRP A 381 -1.74 -22.87 0.30
CA TRP A 381 -2.92 -22.06 0.61
C TRP A 381 -3.82 -22.70 1.67
N LYS A 382 -4.05 -24.02 1.59
CA LYS A 382 -4.75 -24.78 2.65
C LYS A 382 -4.04 -24.57 3.99
N LYS A 383 -2.70 -24.65 4.01
CA LYS A 383 -1.92 -24.44 5.23
C LYS A 383 -2.03 -23.02 5.78
N ALA A 384 -1.95 -22.01 4.93
CA ALA A 384 -2.13 -20.62 5.32
C ALA A 384 -3.51 -20.38 5.93
N LEU A 385 -4.57 -20.97 5.35
CA LEU A 385 -5.93 -20.87 5.86
C LEU A 385 -6.09 -21.55 7.23
N GLU A 386 -5.57 -22.78 7.40
CA GLU A 386 -5.55 -23.49 8.69
C GLU A 386 -4.92 -22.64 9.81
N MET A 387 -3.92 -21.84 9.44
CA MET A 387 -3.18 -20.97 10.35
C MET A 387 -3.83 -19.58 10.53
N GLY A 388 -5.03 -19.37 9.99
CA GLY A 388 -5.83 -18.16 10.20
C GLY A 388 -5.62 -17.07 9.14
N PHE A 389 -4.89 -17.33 8.06
CA PHE A 389 -4.78 -16.37 6.95
C PHE A 389 -5.98 -16.50 6.00
N GLY A 390 -7.08 -15.85 6.38
CA GLY A 390 -8.36 -15.85 5.67
C GLY A 390 -8.29 -15.63 4.15
N PRO A 391 -7.48 -14.70 3.61
CA PRO A 391 -7.41 -14.46 2.16
C PRO A 391 -7.01 -15.69 1.32
N ALA A 392 -6.38 -16.71 1.92
CA ALA A 392 -6.09 -17.96 1.23
C ALA A 392 -7.36 -18.71 0.79
N HIS A 393 -8.50 -18.50 1.45
CA HIS A 393 -9.77 -19.15 1.11
C HIS A 393 -10.22 -18.87 -0.33
N ASP A 394 -10.05 -17.64 -0.81
CA ASP A 394 -10.44 -17.25 -2.15
C ASP A 394 -9.63 -18.00 -3.22
N TYR A 395 -8.33 -18.22 -2.96
CA TYR A 395 -7.45 -18.97 -3.86
C TYR A 395 -7.79 -20.45 -3.86
N ILE A 396 -8.03 -21.04 -2.68
CA ILE A 396 -8.46 -22.45 -2.57
C ILE A 396 -9.75 -22.66 -3.36
N THR A 397 -10.74 -21.81 -3.15
CA THR A 397 -12.05 -21.92 -3.81
C THR A 397 -11.93 -21.71 -5.32
N LYS A 398 -11.03 -20.85 -5.78
CA LYS A 398 -10.86 -20.55 -7.20
C LYS A 398 -10.04 -21.59 -7.96
N PHE A 399 -9.02 -22.17 -7.33
CA PHE A 399 -7.98 -22.92 -8.04
C PHE A 399 -7.83 -24.38 -7.57
N CYS A 400 -8.31 -24.73 -6.37
CA CYS A 400 -8.08 -26.05 -5.76
C CYS A 400 -9.32 -26.95 -5.76
N GLN A 401 -10.31 -26.66 -6.61
CA GLN A 401 -11.54 -27.45 -6.72
C GLN A 401 -11.33 -28.74 -7.53
N GLU A 402 -10.50 -29.64 -7.01
CA GLU A 402 -10.47 -31.05 -7.40
C GLU A 402 -10.06 -31.87 -6.16
N GLU A 403 -11.03 -32.26 -5.34
CA GLU A 403 -10.87 -33.33 -4.33
C GLU A 403 -12.21 -33.82 -3.68
N GLU A 404 -13.39 -33.47 -4.23
CA GLU A 404 -14.68 -33.98 -3.71
C GLU A 404 -15.30 -35.13 -4.54
N ASN A 405 -14.77 -35.47 -5.72
CA ASN A 405 -15.36 -36.49 -6.59
C ASN A 405 -14.83 -37.92 -6.43
N ASP A 406 -13.86 -38.16 -5.53
CA ASP A 406 -13.23 -39.49 -5.36
C ASP A 406 -13.57 -40.21 -4.05
N ILE A 407 -14.45 -39.65 -3.20
CA ILE A 407 -14.88 -40.29 -1.94
C ILE A 407 -16.17 -41.11 -2.09
N GLU A 408 -16.93 -40.95 -3.19
CA GLU A 408 -18.15 -41.76 -3.46
C GLU A 408 -17.92 -43.00 -4.35
N LYS A 409 -16.67 -43.39 -4.64
CA LYS A 409 -16.36 -44.56 -5.50
C LYS A 409 -15.43 -45.62 -4.89
N LYS A 410 -15.51 -45.85 -3.58
CA LYS A 410 -14.91 -47.05 -2.96
C LYS A 410 -15.87 -47.79 -2.05
#